data_AF-A0A963ZVL2-F1
#
_entry.id   AF-A0A963ZVL2-F1
#
_cell.length_a   1.000
_cell.length_b   1.000
_cell.length_c   1.000
_cell.angle_alpha   90.00
_cell.angle_beta   90.00
_cell.angle_gamma   90.00
#
_symmetry.space_group_name_H-M   'P 1'
#
loop_
_entity.id
_entity.type
_entity.pdbx_description
1 polymer ?
#
loop_
_entity_poly.entity_id
_entity_poly.type
_entity_poly.pdbx_seq_one_letter_code
_entity_poly.pdbx_strand_id
1 'polypeptide(L)'
;MVALLISWVFAGWISLVFGLAGSALTASLLHEDRRILAKAGPDYVFLLGFMLITSLVSIASIFMPVNGYLVSAFALAGAGLTYWLRADLAAVYAGLRSGWKGLPWPVKVVILTVFLMSMCAVILEFGESDVWFYHSQSIKWIREYAVVPGLGNVHGRFAFNSHFFISSAFFTLWFSSDHVVFSLASLFFFLFITRLVVLVQSNLAAQRWADFILYSILALACTFQLFPEIHGTSTDGISAMILLYALLFFMDRPVFEASKMTGLLFFWMLIMTAVTFKLSSVFAGVILLFTLKRLFAGRRLLAFAGAGLLILAPFITRNIILSGYLLYPVPQLDVLSVDWKIPMEEVILEKNLVSGWAKLPSGGAVTPIQDIPKVLSMPFVPWFKAWWPNQSLKWQAIMIIDLFTVFLAALALYRRKYTLAIVNFTVAFNLVFWFLEAPRPRFGFAFLFLGLGLVLSWVGAPAVRRIKPNQFIFLLFPPLMMATSVLKNGVRYTEHFSAGLLWMPDYFQVRTEPLIFQAENFTLNTPPAEPPAKGIWCYNLPLPCTPFPKQNLMMRGSDYQDGFRVDTKFSQQTHISDQ
;
A
#
# COMPACT_ATOMS: atom_id res chain seq x y z
N MET A 1 -7.02 2.92 -21.59
CA MET A 1 -7.43 4.11 -20.77
C MET A 1 -8.90 4.05 -20.35
N VAL A 2 -9.84 3.75 -21.26
CA VAL A 2 -11.28 3.68 -20.95
C VAL A 2 -11.59 2.64 -19.87
N ALA A 3 -11.00 1.44 -19.96
CA ALA A 3 -11.16 0.41 -18.91
C ALA A 3 -10.69 0.90 -17.53
N LEU A 4 -9.57 1.63 -17.47
CA LEU A 4 -9.08 2.22 -16.21
C LEU A 4 -10.08 3.24 -15.67
N LEU A 5 -10.62 4.12 -16.52
CA LEU A 5 -11.63 5.09 -16.11
C LEU A 5 -12.91 4.41 -15.61
N ILE A 6 -13.38 3.35 -16.26
CA ILE A 6 -14.54 2.56 -15.81
C ILE A 6 -14.26 1.96 -14.42
N SER A 7 -13.07 1.38 -14.24
CA SER A 7 -12.65 0.83 -12.94
C SER A 7 -12.58 1.91 -11.86
N TRP A 8 -12.08 3.11 -12.18
CA TRP A 8 -12.05 4.25 -11.25
C TRP A 8 -13.45 4.74 -10.89
N VAL A 9 -14.36 4.84 -11.86
CA VAL A 9 -15.74 5.25 -11.62
C VAL A 9 -16.44 4.22 -10.73
N PHE A 10 -16.26 2.93 -11.00
CA PHE A 10 -16.79 1.86 -10.17
C PHE A 10 -16.22 1.92 -8.74
N ALA A 11 -14.89 1.98 -8.60
CA ALA A 11 -14.21 2.06 -7.31
C ALA A 11 -14.61 3.31 -6.52
N GLY A 12 -14.70 4.46 -7.20
CA GLY A 12 -15.18 5.73 -6.66
C GLY A 12 -16.61 5.63 -6.15
N TRP A 13 -17.53 5.15 -6.98
CA TRP A 13 -18.94 5.02 -6.65
C TRP A 13 -19.15 4.09 -5.44
N ILE A 14 -18.66 2.85 -5.52
CA ILE A 14 -18.93 1.86 -4.48
C ILE A 14 -18.28 2.25 -3.15
N SER A 15 -17.06 2.81 -3.18
CA SER A 15 -16.37 3.28 -1.97
C SER A 15 -17.08 4.50 -1.36
N LEU A 16 -17.60 5.43 -2.16
CA LEU A 16 -18.38 6.55 -1.61
C LEU A 16 -19.68 6.06 -0.94
N VAL A 17 -20.39 5.14 -1.56
CA VAL A 17 -21.67 4.64 -1.05
C VAL A 17 -21.49 3.84 0.24
N PHE A 18 -20.54 2.88 0.25
CA PHE A 18 -20.20 2.14 1.46
C PHE A 18 -19.61 3.06 2.55
N GLY A 19 -18.90 4.12 2.17
CA GLY A 19 -18.37 5.11 3.10
C GLY A 19 -19.46 5.93 3.79
N LEU A 20 -20.51 6.31 3.05
CA LEU A 20 -21.69 6.97 3.62
C LEU A 20 -22.48 6.02 4.51
N ALA A 21 -22.65 4.76 4.11
CA ALA A 21 -23.28 3.74 4.93
C ALA A 21 -22.51 3.52 6.25
N GLY A 22 -21.18 3.43 6.15
CA GLY A 22 -20.27 3.38 7.29
C GLY A 22 -20.39 4.60 8.19
N SER A 23 -20.45 5.80 7.61
CA SER A 23 -20.63 7.06 8.36
C SER A 23 -21.99 7.12 9.07
N ALA A 24 -23.05 6.56 8.47
CA ALA A 24 -24.36 6.45 9.10
C ALA A 24 -24.35 5.45 10.26
N LEU A 25 -23.66 4.32 10.10
CA LEU A 25 -23.48 3.33 11.17
C LEU A 25 -22.69 3.90 12.35
N THR A 26 -21.54 4.53 12.10
CA THR A 26 -20.71 5.12 13.16
C THR A 26 -21.45 6.26 13.86
N ALA A 27 -22.18 7.09 13.13
CA ALA A 27 -23.03 8.12 13.71
C ALA A 27 -24.12 7.57 14.63
N SER A 28 -24.75 6.46 14.25
CA SER A 28 -25.73 5.76 15.10
C SER A 28 -25.08 5.22 16.37
N LEU A 29 -23.94 4.53 16.24
CA LEU A 29 -23.21 3.92 17.36
C LEU A 29 -22.62 4.95 18.34
N LEU A 30 -22.21 6.11 17.83
CA LEU A 30 -21.52 7.14 18.62
C LEU A 30 -22.45 8.31 19.01
N HIS A 31 -23.69 8.32 18.52
CA HIS A 31 -24.66 9.41 18.63
C HIS A 31 -24.10 10.75 18.12
N GLU A 32 -23.50 10.72 16.93
CA GLU A 32 -22.88 11.87 16.27
C GLU A 32 -23.54 12.15 14.90
N ASP A 33 -23.19 13.26 14.24
CA ASP A 33 -23.74 13.59 12.92
C ASP A 33 -23.10 12.72 11.82
N ARG A 34 -23.91 11.97 11.08
CA ARG A 34 -23.48 11.10 9.97
C ARG A 34 -22.76 11.81 8.83
N ARG A 35 -22.85 13.13 8.74
CA ARG A 35 -22.17 13.95 7.73
C ARG A 35 -20.83 14.51 8.22
N ILE A 36 -20.38 14.19 9.44
CA ILE A 36 -19.15 14.73 10.02
C ILE A 36 -17.93 14.51 9.11
N LEU A 37 -17.71 13.28 8.63
CA LEU A 37 -16.57 13.00 7.75
C LEU A 37 -16.73 13.65 6.38
N ALA A 38 -17.96 13.67 5.83
CA ALA A 38 -18.23 14.35 4.57
C ALA A 38 -17.94 15.86 4.64
N LYS A 39 -18.19 16.50 5.78
CA LYS A 39 -17.83 17.90 6.04
C LYS A 39 -16.32 18.11 6.15
N ALA A 40 -15.59 17.12 6.66
CA ALA A 40 -14.13 17.15 6.74
C ALA A 40 -13.46 16.98 5.37
N GLY A 41 -14.05 16.16 4.49
CA GLY A 41 -13.57 15.92 3.14
C GLY A 41 -14.26 14.73 2.48
N PRO A 42 -14.68 14.84 1.20
CA PRO A 42 -15.34 13.73 0.49
C PRO A 42 -14.41 12.53 0.27
N ASP A 43 -13.11 12.76 0.20
CA ASP A 43 -12.08 11.74 0.13
C ASP A 43 -11.98 10.90 1.41
N TYR A 44 -12.27 11.46 2.59
CA TYR A 44 -12.35 10.66 3.82
C TYR A 44 -13.53 9.68 3.82
N VAL A 45 -14.66 10.08 3.24
CA VAL A 45 -15.80 9.18 3.04
C VAL A 45 -15.43 8.06 2.08
N PHE A 46 -14.77 8.38 0.96
CA PHE A 46 -14.23 7.39 0.04
C PHE A 46 -13.29 6.41 0.75
N LEU A 47 -12.32 6.90 1.54
CA LEU A 47 -11.38 6.07 2.28
C LEU A 47 -12.09 5.17 3.30
N LEU A 48 -13.09 5.68 4.02
CA LEU A 48 -13.89 4.87 4.94
C LEU A 48 -14.57 3.71 4.22
N GLY A 49 -15.22 3.97 3.08
CA GLY A 49 -15.88 2.91 2.33
C GLY A 49 -14.91 1.94 1.69
N PHE A 50 -13.76 2.40 1.20
CA PHE A 50 -12.71 1.52 0.70
C PHE A 50 -12.19 0.58 1.81
N MET A 51 -11.96 1.09 3.03
CA MET A 51 -11.56 0.27 4.19
C MET A 51 -12.63 -0.76 4.55
N LEU A 52 -13.91 -0.37 4.53
CA LEU A 52 -15.03 -1.28 4.80
C LEU A 52 -15.15 -2.37 3.75
N ILE A 53 -15.15 -2.01 2.47
CA ILE A 53 -15.19 -2.99 1.36
C ILE A 53 -14.01 -3.94 1.45
N THR A 54 -12.80 -3.41 1.63
CA THR A 54 -11.59 -4.23 1.78
C THR A 54 -11.71 -5.23 2.93
N SER A 55 -12.27 -4.81 4.07
CA SER A 55 -12.45 -5.68 5.24
C SER A 55 -13.52 -6.75 4.99
N LEU A 56 -14.66 -6.36 4.42
CA LEU A 56 -15.77 -7.27 4.10
C LEU A 56 -15.39 -8.28 3.01
N VAL A 57 -14.69 -7.84 1.98
CA VAL A 57 -14.15 -8.72 0.92
C VAL A 57 -13.06 -9.62 1.50
N SER A 58 -12.22 -9.14 2.43
CA SER A 58 -11.25 -10.00 3.11
C SER A 58 -11.93 -11.12 3.90
N ILE A 59 -13.02 -10.82 4.63
CA ILE A 59 -13.84 -11.84 5.31
C ILE A 59 -14.43 -12.83 4.31
N ALA A 60 -15.06 -12.34 3.22
CA ALA A 60 -15.63 -13.21 2.20
C ALA A 60 -14.57 -14.09 1.54
N SER A 61 -13.36 -13.55 1.29
CA SER A 61 -12.26 -14.25 0.62
C SER A 61 -11.79 -15.51 1.36
N ILE A 62 -12.02 -15.58 2.68
CA ILE A 62 -11.72 -16.77 3.50
C ILE A 62 -12.56 -17.96 3.06
N PHE A 63 -13.80 -17.73 2.62
CA PHE A 63 -14.77 -18.78 2.33
C PHE A 63 -15.05 -18.96 0.84
N MET A 64 -14.79 -17.94 0.01
CA MET A 64 -15.06 -17.99 -1.42
C MET A 64 -14.08 -17.13 -2.22
N PRO A 65 -13.83 -17.46 -3.49
CA PRO A 65 -13.01 -16.63 -4.37
C PRO A 65 -13.55 -15.21 -4.58
N VAL A 66 -12.64 -14.24 -4.72
CA VAL A 66 -12.95 -12.86 -5.10
C VAL A 66 -13.13 -12.77 -6.62
N ASN A 67 -14.22 -13.37 -7.11
CA ASN A 67 -14.56 -13.45 -8.52
C ASN A 67 -15.69 -12.47 -8.91
N GLY A 68 -16.14 -12.56 -10.16
CA GLY A 68 -17.20 -11.71 -10.69
C GLY A 68 -18.51 -11.78 -9.88
N TYR A 69 -18.85 -12.95 -9.31
CA TYR A 69 -20.07 -13.10 -8.51
C TYR A 69 -20.01 -12.27 -7.22
N LEU A 70 -18.88 -12.30 -6.51
CA LEU A 70 -18.69 -11.48 -5.30
C LEU A 70 -18.73 -9.99 -5.64
N VAL A 71 -18.07 -9.57 -6.72
CA VAL A 71 -18.10 -8.18 -7.20
C VAL A 71 -19.53 -7.76 -7.55
N SER A 72 -20.29 -8.59 -8.26
CA SER A 72 -21.70 -8.33 -8.60
C SER A 72 -22.59 -8.22 -7.36
N ALA A 73 -22.39 -9.07 -6.34
CA ALA A 73 -23.14 -8.98 -5.08
C ALA A 73 -22.90 -7.64 -4.37
N PHE A 74 -21.64 -7.19 -4.29
CA PHE A 74 -21.30 -5.89 -3.73
C PHE A 74 -21.82 -4.73 -4.58
N ALA A 75 -21.83 -4.86 -5.92
CA ALA A 75 -22.41 -3.85 -6.81
C ALA A 75 -23.92 -3.72 -6.61
N LEU A 76 -24.65 -4.84 -6.46
CA LEU A 76 -26.08 -4.83 -6.15
C LEU A 76 -26.36 -4.20 -4.77
N ALA A 77 -25.57 -4.55 -3.76
CA ALA A 77 -25.65 -3.89 -2.45
C ALA A 77 -25.37 -2.38 -2.55
N GLY A 78 -24.36 -1.98 -3.33
CA GLY A 78 -24.05 -0.58 -3.62
C GLY A 78 -25.19 0.15 -4.34
N ALA A 79 -25.90 -0.50 -5.25
CA ALA A 79 -27.09 0.08 -5.91
C ALA A 79 -28.24 0.31 -4.92
N GLY A 80 -28.51 -0.66 -4.05
CA GLY A 80 -29.50 -0.51 -2.98
C GLY A 80 -29.14 0.60 -1.99
N LEU A 81 -27.89 0.65 -1.55
CA LEU A 81 -27.38 1.71 -0.68
C LEU A 81 -27.40 3.08 -1.35
N THR A 82 -27.17 3.16 -2.67
CA THR A 82 -27.28 4.40 -3.45
C THR A 82 -28.70 4.96 -3.36
N TYR A 83 -29.71 4.10 -3.52
CA TYR A 83 -31.11 4.50 -3.39
C TYR A 83 -31.46 4.98 -1.97
N TRP A 84 -30.96 4.27 -0.95
CA TRP A 84 -31.18 4.61 0.47
C TRP A 84 -30.50 5.91 0.89
N LEU A 85 -29.26 6.14 0.43
CA LEU A 85 -28.40 7.27 0.83
C LEU A 85 -28.40 8.42 -0.19
N ARG A 86 -29.36 8.45 -1.14
CA ARG A 86 -29.41 9.42 -2.24
C ARG A 86 -29.30 10.89 -1.80
N ALA A 87 -29.86 11.23 -0.64
CA ALA A 87 -29.80 12.59 -0.09
C ALA A 87 -28.39 12.95 0.40
N ASP A 88 -27.68 12.02 1.04
CA ASP A 88 -26.31 12.26 1.50
C ASP A 88 -25.31 12.24 0.34
N LEU A 89 -25.52 11.36 -0.65
CA LEU A 89 -24.78 11.36 -1.91
C LEU A 89 -24.94 12.69 -2.67
N ALA A 90 -26.17 13.20 -2.77
CA ALA A 90 -26.43 14.49 -3.39
C ALA A 90 -25.71 15.64 -2.65
N ALA A 91 -25.63 15.58 -1.32
CA ALA A 91 -24.89 16.56 -0.53
C ALA A 91 -23.36 16.48 -0.77
N VAL A 92 -22.78 15.27 -0.85
CA VAL A 92 -21.36 15.07 -1.20
C VAL A 92 -21.08 15.61 -2.60
N TYR A 93 -21.93 15.30 -3.59
CA TYR A 93 -21.79 15.79 -4.95
C TYR A 93 -21.91 17.32 -5.03
N ALA A 94 -22.87 17.92 -4.32
CA ALA A 94 -23.01 19.36 -4.23
C ALA A 94 -21.76 20.02 -3.62
N GLY A 95 -21.18 19.41 -2.58
CA GLY A 95 -19.93 19.83 -1.96
C GLY A 95 -18.74 19.78 -2.93
N LEU A 96 -18.56 18.66 -3.65
CA LEU A 96 -17.54 18.51 -4.69
C LEU A 96 -17.71 19.54 -5.81
N ARG A 97 -18.93 19.74 -6.30
CA ARG A 97 -19.23 20.72 -7.36
C ARG A 97 -18.94 22.14 -6.90
N SER A 98 -19.31 22.49 -5.68
CA SER A 98 -19.03 23.80 -5.09
C SER A 98 -17.53 24.01 -4.89
N GLY A 99 -16.83 23.01 -4.35
CA GLY A 99 -15.37 23.02 -4.19
C GLY A 99 -14.66 23.23 -5.52
N TRP A 100 -15.03 22.45 -6.55
CA TRP A 100 -14.47 22.60 -7.90
C TRP A 100 -14.71 23.99 -8.48
N LYS A 101 -15.93 24.54 -8.36
CA LYS A 101 -16.22 25.91 -8.83
C LYS A 101 -15.34 26.95 -8.14
N GLY A 102 -15.12 26.81 -6.83
CA GLY A 102 -14.30 27.72 -6.02
C GLY A 102 -12.79 27.64 -6.26
N LEU A 103 -12.30 26.60 -6.96
CA LEU A 103 -10.87 26.48 -7.24
C LEU A 103 -10.40 27.48 -8.32
N PRO A 104 -9.22 28.12 -8.12
CA PRO A 104 -8.57 28.91 -9.15
C PRO A 104 -8.29 28.09 -10.42
N TRP A 105 -8.30 28.74 -11.59
CA TRP A 105 -8.05 28.06 -12.87
C TRP A 105 -6.69 27.33 -12.93
N PRO A 106 -5.56 27.82 -12.35
CA PRO A 106 -4.29 27.09 -12.41
C PRO A 106 -4.37 25.76 -11.66
N VAL A 107 -5.07 25.74 -10.52
CA VAL A 107 -5.29 24.52 -9.74
C VAL A 107 -6.10 23.49 -10.52
N LYS A 108 -7.13 23.93 -11.25
CA LYS A 108 -7.92 23.06 -12.12
C LYS A 108 -7.06 22.43 -13.22
N VAL A 109 -6.17 23.23 -13.83
CA VAL A 109 -5.23 22.74 -14.85
C VAL A 109 -4.29 21.68 -14.25
N VAL A 110 -3.71 21.94 -13.07
CA VAL A 110 -2.83 20.96 -12.41
C VAL A 110 -3.56 19.67 -12.08
N ILE A 111 -4.78 19.75 -11.53
CA ILE A 111 -5.58 18.55 -11.22
C ILE A 111 -5.89 17.77 -12.52
N LEU A 112 -6.22 18.46 -13.61
CA LEU A 112 -6.44 17.82 -14.91
C LEU A 112 -5.16 17.16 -15.41
N THR A 113 -3.99 17.80 -15.27
CA THR A 113 -2.71 17.20 -15.65
C THR A 113 -2.40 15.95 -14.81
N VAL A 114 -2.58 16.01 -13.49
CA VAL A 114 -2.40 14.86 -12.59
C VAL A 114 -3.37 13.73 -12.96
N PHE A 115 -4.62 14.06 -13.30
CA PHE A 115 -5.61 13.08 -13.78
C PHE A 115 -5.15 12.40 -15.06
N LEU A 116 -4.77 13.16 -16.08
CA LEU A 116 -4.31 12.63 -17.38
C LEU A 116 -3.03 11.80 -17.23
N MET A 117 -2.07 12.27 -16.44
CA MET A 117 -0.83 11.54 -16.16
C MET A 117 -1.09 10.24 -15.41
N SER A 118 -2.04 10.23 -14.47
CA SER A 118 -2.43 9.02 -13.76
C SER A 118 -3.15 8.01 -14.67
N MET A 119 -3.89 8.50 -15.69
CA MET A 119 -4.47 7.63 -16.74
C MET A 119 -3.42 6.97 -17.63
N CYS A 120 -2.23 7.58 -17.77
CA CYS A 120 -1.12 6.98 -18.51
C CYS A 120 -0.55 5.73 -17.84
N ALA A 121 -0.94 5.40 -16.59
CA ALA A 121 -0.57 4.15 -15.90
C ALA A 121 -0.80 2.90 -16.77
N VAL A 122 -1.79 2.91 -17.65
CA VAL A 122 -2.11 1.80 -18.56
C VAL A 122 -1.02 1.56 -19.62
N ILE A 123 -0.20 2.56 -19.92
CA ILE A 123 0.74 2.57 -21.05
C ILE A 123 2.20 2.40 -20.56
N LEU A 124 2.43 2.49 -19.25
CA LEU A 124 3.75 2.29 -18.67
C LEU A 124 4.06 0.78 -18.64
N GLU A 125 5.18 0.37 -19.22
CA GLU A 125 5.68 -0.98 -19.01
C GLU A 125 6.00 -1.20 -17.54
N PHE A 126 5.64 -2.36 -17.02
CA PHE A 126 5.91 -2.73 -15.63
C PHE A 126 7.42 -2.80 -15.37
N GLY A 127 7.96 -1.75 -14.75
CA GLY A 127 9.33 -1.74 -14.24
C GLY A 127 9.50 -2.45 -12.89
N GLU A 128 8.40 -2.74 -12.20
CA GLU A 128 8.41 -3.33 -10.85
C GLU A 128 8.50 -4.86 -10.93
N SER A 129 9.68 -5.39 -10.59
CA SER A 129 9.95 -6.85 -10.57
C SER A 129 8.99 -7.66 -9.71
N ASP A 130 8.49 -7.11 -8.59
CA ASP A 130 7.65 -7.83 -7.65
C ASP A 130 6.25 -8.17 -8.22
N VAL A 131 5.74 -7.35 -9.15
CA VAL A 131 4.42 -7.57 -9.78
C VAL A 131 4.39 -8.90 -10.50
N TRP A 132 5.38 -9.14 -11.36
CA TRP A 132 5.49 -10.36 -12.16
C TRP A 132 6.13 -11.52 -11.45
N PHE A 133 6.85 -11.25 -10.38
CA PHE A 133 7.44 -12.28 -9.55
C PHE A 133 6.38 -13.00 -8.71
N TYR A 134 5.52 -12.27 -7.98
CA TYR A 134 4.51 -12.91 -7.12
C TYR A 134 3.19 -12.16 -6.95
N HIS A 135 3.07 -10.85 -7.23
CA HIS A 135 1.81 -10.15 -6.97
C HIS A 135 0.68 -10.61 -7.89
N SER A 136 0.95 -10.74 -9.20
CA SER A 136 -0.02 -11.24 -10.19
C SER A 136 -0.56 -12.62 -9.81
N GLN A 137 0.34 -13.55 -9.49
CA GLN A 137 0.02 -14.90 -9.04
C GLN A 137 -0.78 -14.89 -7.73
N SER A 138 -0.38 -14.08 -6.75
CA SER A 138 -1.10 -13.96 -5.47
C SER A 138 -2.53 -13.43 -5.66
N ILE A 139 -2.70 -12.44 -6.54
CA ILE A 139 -4.02 -11.89 -6.90
C ILE A 139 -4.85 -12.91 -7.66
N LYS A 140 -4.24 -13.69 -8.56
CA LYS A 140 -4.91 -14.76 -9.30
C LYS A 140 -5.44 -15.85 -8.36
N TRP A 141 -4.63 -16.29 -7.38
CA TRP A 141 -5.08 -17.21 -6.33
C TRP A 141 -6.30 -16.68 -5.57
N ILE A 142 -6.31 -15.39 -5.20
CA ILE A 142 -7.45 -14.76 -4.51
C ILE A 142 -8.73 -14.74 -5.37
N ARG A 143 -8.59 -14.66 -6.69
CA ARG A 143 -9.72 -14.61 -7.63
C ARG A 143 -10.28 -15.98 -7.99
N GLU A 144 -9.45 -17.02 -8.01
CA GLU A 144 -9.84 -18.37 -8.44
C GLU A 144 -10.23 -19.26 -7.27
N TYR A 145 -9.63 -19.06 -6.08
CA TYR A 145 -9.86 -19.89 -4.89
C TYR A 145 -10.24 -19.04 -3.66
N ALA A 146 -10.90 -19.67 -2.69
CA ALA A 146 -10.92 -19.15 -1.32
C ALA A 146 -9.50 -19.23 -0.73
N VAL A 147 -9.26 -18.68 0.47
CA VAL A 147 -7.93 -18.75 1.08
C VAL A 147 -7.44 -20.20 1.18
N VAL A 148 -6.34 -20.50 0.49
CA VAL A 148 -5.79 -21.85 0.34
C VAL A 148 -4.83 -22.18 1.50
N PRO A 149 -5.07 -23.26 2.26
CA PRO A 149 -4.18 -23.68 3.34
C PRO A 149 -2.75 -23.96 2.86
N GLY A 150 -1.75 -23.39 3.54
CA GLY A 150 -0.34 -23.65 3.26
C GLY A 150 0.13 -23.20 1.88
N LEU A 151 -0.56 -22.26 1.24
CA LEU A 151 -0.16 -21.71 -0.07
C LEU A 151 1.28 -21.15 -0.05
N GLY A 152 1.77 -20.68 1.10
CA GLY A 152 3.16 -20.26 1.24
C GLY A 152 4.19 -21.39 1.06
N ASN A 153 3.79 -22.66 1.15
CA ASN A 153 4.68 -23.79 0.84
C ASN A 153 5.01 -23.90 -0.66
N VAL A 154 4.10 -23.44 -1.53
CA VAL A 154 4.32 -23.35 -2.99
C VAL A 154 5.35 -22.28 -3.31
N HIS A 155 5.23 -21.13 -2.65
CA HIS A 155 6.18 -20.04 -2.72
C HIS A 155 6.01 -19.14 -1.48
N GLY A 156 7.08 -18.90 -0.72
CA GLY A 156 7.00 -18.19 0.58
C GLY A 156 6.30 -16.84 0.50
N ARG A 157 6.50 -16.08 -0.59
CA ARG A 157 5.83 -14.78 -0.79
C ARG A 157 4.32 -14.86 -1.01
N PHE A 158 3.74 -16.01 -1.36
CA PHE A 158 2.28 -16.17 -1.41
C PHE A 158 1.63 -16.12 -0.02
N ALA A 159 2.43 -16.33 1.04
CA ALA A 159 2.04 -16.09 2.42
C ALA A 159 2.30 -14.65 2.90
N PHE A 160 2.87 -13.75 2.07
CA PHE A 160 2.88 -12.31 2.36
C PHE A 160 1.47 -11.76 2.24
N ASN A 161 0.68 -11.99 3.28
CA ASN A 161 -0.71 -11.60 3.34
C ASN A 161 -0.81 -10.06 3.29
N SER A 162 -1.34 -9.54 2.19
CA SER A 162 -1.68 -8.13 2.05
C SER A 162 -3.14 -7.98 1.63
N HIS A 163 -3.92 -7.26 2.44
CA HIS A 163 -5.28 -6.91 2.05
C HIS A 163 -5.32 -6.01 0.81
N PHE A 164 -4.21 -5.37 0.43
CA PHE A 164 -4.15 -4.63 -0.82
C PHE A 164 -4.26 -5.54 -2.03
N PHE A 165 -3.72 -6.78 -1.97
CA PHE A 165 -3.94 -7.77 -3.03
C PHE A 165 -5.38 -8.23 -3.09
N ILE A 166 -6.07 -8.32 -1.95
CA ILE A 166 -7.50 -8.64 -1.89
C ILE A 166 -8.34 -7.51 -2.53
N SER A 167 -8.08 -6.25 -2.15
CA SER A 167 -8.74 -5.10 -2.78
C SER A 167 -8.42 -5.04 -4.27
N SER A 168 -7.16 -5.33 -4.66
CA SER A 168 -6.77 -5.38 -6.07
C SER A 168 -7.53 -6.48 -6.80
N ALA A 169 -7.63 -7.68 -6.24
CA ALA A 169 -8.45 -8.76 -6.82
C ALA A 169 -9.90 -8.34 -7.06
N PHE A 170 -10.48 -7.56 -6.15
CA PHE A 170 -11.86 -7.07 -6.24
C PHE A 170 -12.05 -5.95 -7.27
N PHE A 171 -11.15 -4.97 -7.33
CA PHE A 171 -11.29 -3.78 -8.18
C PHE A 171 -10.65 -3.90 -9.57
N THR A 172 -9.76 -4.87 -9.76
CA THR A 172 -9.12 -5.14 -11.05
C THR A 172 -10.13 -5.62 -12.08
N LEU A 173 -10.09 -5.01 -13.26
CA LEU A 173 -10.79 -5.54 -14.42
C LEU A 173 -9.92 -6.61 -15.07
N TRP A 174 -10.35 -7.86 -14.92
CA TRP A 174 -9.62 -9.05 -15.37
C TRP A 174 -10.43 -9.73 -16.47
N PHE A 175 -10.03 -9.54 -17.73
CA PHE A 175 -10.76 -10.07 -18.88
C PHE A 175 -10.11 -11.35 -19.42
N SER A 176 -8.77 -11.41 -19.43
CA SER A 176 -8.00 -12.62 -19.73
C SER A 176 -6.64 -12.59 -19.00
N SER A 177 -5.83 -13.64 -19.16
CA SER A 177 -4.45 -13.70 -18.63
C SER A 177 -3.57 -12.53 -19.09
N ASP A 178 -3.87 -12.00 -20.28
CA ASP A 178 -3.04 -11.00 -20.95
C ASP A 178 -3.61 -9.58 -20.80
N HIS A 179 -4.83 -9.47 -20.27
CA HIS A 179 -5.59 -8.22 -20.21
C HIS A 179 -6.12 -7.97 -18.78
N VAL A 180 -5.26 -7.41 -17.93
CA VAL A 180 -5.52 -7.19 -16.49
C VAL A 180 -5.24 -5.74 -16.08
N VAL A 181 -6.27 -4.96 -15.76
CA VAL A 181 -6.08 -3.54 -15.39
C VAL A 181 -6.05 -3.36 -13.88
N PHE A 182 -4.85 -3.17 -13.31
CA PHE A 182 -4.67 -2.74 -11.92
C PHE A 182 -4.92 -1.23 -11.79
N SER A 183 -5.99 -0.86 -11.08
CA SER A 183 -6.50 0.51 -11.07
C SER A 183 -6.27 1.28 -9.77
N LEU A 184 -6.04 0.57 -8.66
CA LEU A 184 -6.06 1.18 -7.33
C LEU A 184 -4.89 2.12 -7.07
N ALA A 185 -3.66 1.72 -7.42
CA ALA A 185 -2.47 2.54 -7.16
C ALA A 185 -2.57 3.91 -7.85
N SER A 186 -2.98 3.94 -9.12
CA SER A 186 -3.19 5.18 -9.87
C SER A 186 -4.38 6.00 -9.37
N LEU A 187 -5.49 5.38 -8.96
CA LEU A 187 -6.62 6.09 -8.36
C LEU A 187 -6.21 6.78 -7.05
N PHE A 188 -5.57 6.04 -6.14
CA PHE A 188 -5.13 6.57 -4.85
C PHE A 188 -4.07 7.66 -5.02
N PHE A 189 -3.16 7.49 -5.97
CA PHE A 189 -2.20 8.51 -6.33
C PHE A 189 -2.90 9.80 -6.80
N PHE A 190 -3.86 9.69 -7.73
CA PHE A 190 -4.63 10.83 -8.20
C PHE A 190 -5.38 11.54 -7.05
N LEU A 191 -6.08 10.79 -6.19
CA LEU A 191 -6.80 11.34 -5.04
C LEU A 191 -5.85 12.04 -4.05
N PHE A 192 -4.73 11.39 -3.72
CA PHE A 192 -3.78 11.92 -2.75
C PHE A 192 -3.06 13.18 -3.26
N ILE A 193 -2.57 13.17 -4.51
CA ILE A 193 -1.94 14.36 -5.11
C ILE A 193 -2.95 15.49 -5.27
N THR A 194 -4.20 15.20 -5.67
CA THR A 194 -5.28 16.21 -5.73
C THR A 194 -5.52 16.85 -4.37
N ARG A 195 -5.58 16.04 -3.30
CA ARG A 195 -5.69 16.55 -1.92
C ARG A 195 -4.53 17.48 -1.57
N LEU A 196 -3.29 17.06 -1.83
CA LEU A 196 -2.12 17.88 -1.53
C LEU A 196 -2.14 19.20 -2.31
N VAL A 197 -2.51 19.20 -3.59
CA VAL A 197 -2.63 20.42 -4.40
C VAL A 197 -3.69 21.37 -3.83
N VAL A 198 -4.84 20.87 -3.40
CA VAL A 198 -5.88 21.68 -2.73
C VAL A 198 -5.40 22.23 -1.39
N LEU A 199 -4.63 21.45 -0.62
CA LEU A 199 -4.03 21.89 0.64
C LEU A 199 -2.94 22.95 0.42
N VAL A 200 -2.13 22.82 -0.63
CA VAL A 200 -1.16 23.86 -1.06
C VAL A 200 -1.90 25.16 -1.35
N GLN A 201 -2.96 25.11 -2.18
CA GLN A 201 -3.72 26.31 -2.55
C GLN A 201 -4.37 26.98 -1.33
N SER A 202 -5.06 26.21 -0.48
CA SER A 202 -5.78 26.76 0.67
C SER A 202 -4.84 27.39 1.70
N ASN A 203 -3.68 26.77 1.96
CA ASN A 203 -2.70 27.30 2.91
C ASN A 203 -1.92 28.48 2.34
N LEU A 204 -1.72 28.54 1.02
CA LEU A 204 -1.19 29.73 0.37
C LEU A 204 -2.16 30.91 0.50
N ALA A 205 -3.44 30.71 0.18
CA ALA A 205 -4.47 31.74 0.31
C ALA A 205 -4.62 32.24 1.75
N ALA A 206 -4.50 31.33 2.73
CA ALA A 206 -4.52 31.66 4.16
C ALA A 206 -3.18 32.19 4.70
N GLN A 207 -2.13 32.32 3.86
CA GLN A 207 -0.77 32.73 4.25
C GLN A 207 -0.17 31.86 5.38
N ARG A 208 -0.55 30.58 5.44
CA ARG A 208 0.02 29.58 6.36
C ARG A 208 1.26 28.96 5.72
N TRP A 209 2.35 29.72 5.71
CA TRP A 209 3.56 29.39 4.94
C TRP A 209 4.22 28.06 5.30
N ALA A 210 4.19 27.66 6.59
CA ALA A 210 4.74 26.36 7.00
C ALA A 210 3.95 25.20 6.37
N ASP A 211 2.63 25.22 6.50
CA ASP A 211 1.74 24.20 5.95
C ASP A 211 1.81 24.19 4.41
N PHE A 212 1.86 25.36 3.78
CA PHE A 212 2.08 25.51 2.35
C PHE A 212 3.35 24.79 1.87
N ILE A 213 4.49 25.00 2.55
CA ILE A 213 5.75 24.33 2.21
C ILE A 213 5.64 22.83 2.45
N LEU A 214 5.09 22.41 3.60
CA LEU A 214 4.91 21.00 3.94
C LEU A 214 4.16 20.25 2.83
N TYR A 215 2.98 20.75 2.43
CA TYR A 215 2.17 20.11 1.40
C TYR A 215 2.80 20.18 0.02
N SER A 216 3.55 21.25 -0.28
CA SER A 216 4.31 21.36 -1.52
C SER A 216 5.41 20.30 -1.59
N ILE A 217 6.23 20.16 -0.54
CA ILE A 217 7.30 19.15 -0.49
C ILE A 217 6.72 17.74 -0.56
N LEU A 218 5.62 17.46 0.15
CA LEU A 218 4.93 16.18 0.06
C LEU A 218 4.43 15.91 -1.36
N ALA A 219 3.81 16.88 -2.01
CA ALA A 219 3.31 16.72 -3.37
C ALA A 219 4.46 16.38 -4.33
N LEU A 220 5.61 17.05 -4.18
CA LEU A 220 6.79 16.83 -5.01
C LEU A 220 7.44 15.47 -4.76
N ALA A 221 7.71 15.14 -3.50
CA ALA A 221 8.38 13.89 -3.13
C ALA A 221 7.53 12.68 -3.52
N CYS A 222 6.22 12.73 -3.23
CA CYS A 222 5.29 11.65 -3.57
C CYS A 222 5.11 11.55 -5.09
N THR A 223 4.98 12.68 -5.79
CA THR A 223 4.86 12.65 -7.26
C THR A 223 6.10 12.07 -7.90
N PHE A 224 7.29 12.51 -7.51
CA PHE A 224 8.53 12.05 -8.14
C PHE A 224 8.78 10.55 -7.89
N GLN A 225 8.51 10.07 -6.67
CA GLN A 225 8.86 8.70 -6.27
C GLN A 225 7.74 7.68 -6.48
N LEU A 226 6.48 8.05 -6.28
CA LEU A 226 5.36 7.10 -6.38
C LEU A 226 4.79 7.02 -7.79
N PHE A 227 5.00 8.04 -8.64
CA PHE A 227 4.49 8.03 -10.02
C PHE A 227 4.95 6.80 -10.83
N PRO A 228 6.21 6.34 -10.75
CA PRO A 228 6.63 5.10 -11.41
C PRO A 228 5.94 3.84 -10.87
N GLU A 229 5.30 3.86 -9.70
CA GLU A 229 4.68 2.69 -9.09
C GLU A 229 3.15 2.63 -9.32
N ILE A 230 2.55 3.66 -9.94
CA ILE A 230 1.08 3.80 -10.03
C ILE A 230 0.38 2.76 -10.91
N HIS A 231 1.13 2.08 -11.78
CA HIS A 231 0.61 1.05 -12.67
C HIS A 231 0.67 -0.35 -12.03
N GLY A 232 1.37 -0.49 -10.90
CA GLY A 232 1.63 -1.75 -10.22
C GLY A 232 0.70 -2.04 -9.03
N THR A 233 1.01 -3.15 -8.37
CA THR A 233 0.37 -3.62 -7.13
C THR A 233 1.32 -3.53 -5.93
N SER A 234 2.34 -2.66 -6.01
CA SER A 234 3.29 -2.36 -4.94
C SER A 234 2.55 -1.98 -3.65
N THR A 235 2.80 -2.76 -2.60
CA THR A 235 2.28 -2.47 -1.25
C THR A 235 2.97 -1.28 -0.60
N ASP A 236 4.14 -0.88 -1.09
CA ASP A 236 4.93 0.23 -0.53
C ASP A 236 4.26 1.58 -0.77
N GLY A 237 3.91 1.87 -2.01
CA GLY A 237 3.29 3.14 -2.40
C GLY A 237 1.92 3.35 -1.76
N ILE A 238 1.01 2.37 -1.85
CA ILE A 238 -0.33 2.48 -1.29
C ILE A 238 -0.31 2.63 0.24
N SER A 239 0.52 1.85 0.93
CA SER A 239 0.65 1.94 2.39
C SER A 239 1.20 3.30 2.79
N ALA A 240 2.16 3.84 2.02
CA ALA A 240 2.68 5.18 2.25
C ALA A 240 1.59 6.26 2.11
N MET A 241 0.76 6.19 1.07
CA MET A 241 -0.36 7.13 0.88
C MET A 241 -1.39 7.05 2.01
N ILE A 242 -1.79 5.85 2.45
CA ILE A 242 -2.74 5.67 3.57
C ILE A 242 -2.15 6.22 4.88
N LEU A 243 -0.87 5.94 5.16
CA LEU A 243 -0.20 6.46 6.35
C LEU A 243 -0.08 7.98 6.32
N LEU A 244 0.26 8.57 5.18
CA LEU A 244 0.28 10.02 5.01
C LEU A 244 -1.12 10.61 5.20
N TYR A 245 -2.16 10.00 4.65
CA TYR A 245 -3.55 10.39 4.92
C TYR A 245 -3.88 10.41 6.42
N ALA A 246 -3.50 9.36 7.15
CA ALA A 246 -3.71 9.29 8.60
C ALA A 246 -2.96 10.39 9.36
N LEU A 247 -1.67 10.57 9.05
CA LEU A 247 -0.82 11.57 9.71
C LEU A 247 -1.27 13.00 9.41
N LEU A 248 -1.65 13.29 8.16
CA LEU A 248 -2.20 14.60 7.79
C LEU A 248 -3.57 14.86 8.43
N PHE A 249 -4.44 13.85 8.52
CA PHE A 249 -5.71 13.96 9.23
C PHE A 249 -5.51 14.27 10.72
N PHE A 250 -4.54 13.63 11.37
CA PHE A 250 -4.19 13.91 12.77
C PHE A 250 -3.57 15.31 12.97
N MET A 251 -2.79 15.80 11.99
CA MET A 251 -2.19 17.13 12.02
C MET A 251 -3.21 18.25 11.86
N ASP A 252 -4.26 18.04 11.06
CA ASP A 252 -5.32 19.01 10.83
C ASP A 252 -6.27 19.09 12.04
N ARG A 253 -5.81 19.73 13.12
CA ARG A 253 -6.51 19.82 14.41
C ARG A 253 -7.95 20.33 14.30
N PRO A 254 -8.26 21.41 13.56
CA PRO A 254 -9.65 21.83 13.38
C PRO A 254 -10.53 20.72 12.82
N VAL A 255 -10.05 19.99 11.81
CA VAL A 255 -10.79 18.87 11.20
C VAL A 255 -10.87 17.67 12.16
N PHE A 256 -9.78 17.32 12.82
CA PHE A 256 -9.70 16.20 13.75
C PHE A 256 -10.60 16.40 14.97
N GLU A 257 -10.60 17.60 15.57
CA GLU A 257 -11.46 17.90 16.73
C GLU A 257 -12.93 18.08 16.32
N ALA A 258 -13.20 18.72 15.17
CA ALA A 258 -14.57 18.87 14.66
C ALA A 258 -15.22 17.51 14.32
N SER A 259 -14.40 16.50 14.02
CA SER A 259 -14.87 15.15 13.71
C SER A 259 -15.10 14.25 14.92
N LYS A 260 -14.85 14.74 16.14
CA LYS A 260 -15.20 14.09 17.41
C LYS A 260 -14.75 12.62 17.46
N MET A 261 -15.59 11.72 17.99
CA MET A 261 -15.23 10.31 18.15
C MET A 261 -15.26 9.56 16.82
N THR A 262 -16.11 9.97 15.88
CA THR A 262 -16.16 9.42 14.52
C THR A 262 -14.82 9.62 13.79
N GLY A 263 -14.24 10.81 13.90
CA GLY A 263 -12.90 11.11 13.37
C GLY A 263 -11.82 10.26 14.02
N LEU A 264 -11.88 10.09 15.34
CA LEU A 264 -10.92 9.23 16.04
C LEU A 264 -11.03 7.76 15.60
N LEU A 265 -12.24 7.23 15.48
CA LEU A 265 -12.46 5.86 14.97
C LEU A 265 -11.95 5.70 13.54
N PHE A 266 -12.24 6.66 12.66
CA PHE A 266 -11.73 6.69 11.29
C PHE A 266 -10.19 6.69 11.24
N PHE A 267 -9.54 7.48 12.11
CA PHE A 267 -8.09 7.51 12.22
C PHE A 267 -7.50 6.17 12.67
N TRP A 268 -8.12 5.51 13.66
CA TRP A 268 -7.72 4.17 14.07
C TRP A 268 -7.87 3.16 12.93
N MET A 269 -8.98 3.21 12.18
CA MET A 269 -9.22 2.35 11.02
C MET A 269 -8.15 2.53 9.95
N LEU A 270 -7.74 3.77 9.62
CA LEU A 270 -6.67 4.04 8.65
C LEU A 270 -5.35 3.36 9.04
N ILE A 271 -4.94 3.49 10.32
CA ILE A 271 -3.72 2.86 10.80
C ILE A 271 -3.84 1.34 10.74
N MET A 272 -4.95 0.76 11.22
CA MET A 272 -5.17 -0.69 11.17
C MET A 272 -5.18 -1.23 9.74
N THR A 273 -5.82 -0.53 8.80
CA THR A 273 -5.80 -0.91 7.38
C THR A 273 -4.38 -0.83 6.80
N ALA A 274 -3.60 0.21 7.14
CA ALA A 274 -2.20 0.29 6.71
C ALA A 274 -1.37 -0.91 7.20
N VAL A 275 -1.62 -1.41 8.42
CA VAL A 275 -0.99 -2.66 8.92
C VAL A 275 -1.37 -3.86 8.06
N THR A 276 -2.64 -3.99 7.67
CA THR A 276 -3.08 -5.11 6.81
C THR A 276 -2.55 -5.04 5.38
N PHE A 277 -2.13 -3.85 4.92
CA PHE A 277 -1.52 -3.68 3.60
C PHE A 277 -0.04 -3.99 3.63
N LYS A 278 0.62 -3.60 4.73
CA LYS A 278 2.04 -3.81 4.96
C LYS A 278 2.31 -3.91 6.45
N LEU A 279 2.75 -5.09 6.88
CA LEU A 279 2.92 -5.44 8.30
C LEU A 279 3.80 -4.43 9.06
N SER A 280 4.84 -3.91 8.43
CA SER A 280 5.75 -2.92 9.06
C SER A 280 5.07 -1.59 9.41
N SER A 281 3.88 -1.30 8.88
CA SER A 281 3.08 -0.14 9.28
C SER A 281 2.60 -0.22 10.73
N VAL A 282 2.75 -1.37 11.41
CA VAL A 282 2.41 -1.54 12.83
C VAL A 282 3.12 -0.52 13.72
N PHE A 283 4.34 -0.12 13.37
CA PHE A 283 5.11 0.89 14.11
C PHE A 283 4.50 2.29 14.01
N ALA A 284 3.67 2.57 12.99
CA ALA A 284 2.88 3.80 12.94
C ALA A 284 1.85 3.85 14.08
N GLY A 285 1.44 2.68 14.61
CA GLY A 285 0.52 2.54 15.73
C GLY A 285 0.96 3.23 17.03
N VAL A 286 2.24 3.61 17.16
CA VAL A 286 2.72 4.41 18.30
C VAL A 286 1.93 5.71 18.46
N ILE A 287 1.44 6.30 17.36
CA ILE A 287 0.63 7.52 17.42
C ILE A 287 -0.72 7.30 18.12
N LEU A 288 -1.27 6.08 18.07
CA LEU A 288 -2.55 5.74 18.68
C LEU A 288 -2.47 5.80 20.21
N LEU A 289 -1.29 5.57 20.80
CA LEU A 289 -1.06 5.66 22.25
C LEU A 289 -1.43 7.05 22.79
N PHE A 290 -1.19 8.11 22.01
CA PHE A 290 -1.54 9.48 22.39
C PHE A 290 -3.03 9.79 22.32
N THR A 291 -3.84 8.86 21.79
CA THR A 291 -5.30 8.99 21.68
C THR A 291 -6.06 8.10 22.66
N LEU A 292 -5.37 7.20 23.39
CA LEU A 292 -5.99 6.24 24.30
C LEU A 292 -6.87 6.89 25.38
N LYS A 293 -6.48 8.06 25.92
CA LYS A 293 -7.31 8.77 26.90
C LYS A 293 -8.70 9.13 26.35
N ARG A 294 -8.80 9.45 25.06
CA ARG A 294 -10.08 9.74 24.39
C ARG A 294 -10.88 8.45 24.16
N LEU A 295 -10.19 7.36 23.84
CA LEU A 295 -10.81 6.04 23.64
C LEU A 295 -11.52 5.53 24.92
N PHE A 296 -10.86 5.63 26.07
CA PHE A 296 -11.40 5.14 27.34
C PHE A 296 -12.43 6.07 28.00
N ALA A 297 -12.73 7.22 27.40
CA ALA A 297 -13.77 8.12 27.87
C ALA A 297 -15.16 7.67 27.39
N GLY A 298 -15.80 6.76 28.14
CA GLY A 298 -17.20 6.33 27.95
C GLY A 298 -17.39 4.94 27.35
N ARG A 299 -18.66 4.53 27.12
CA ARG A 299 -19.05 3.17 26.64
C ARG A 299 -18.78 2.90 25.15
N ARG A 300 -17.79 3.59 24.56
CA ARG A 300 -17.55 3.61 23.10
C ARG A 300 -16.45 2.65 22.65
N LEU A 301 -15.80 1.96 23.58
CA LEU A 301 -14.78 0.94 23.32
C LEU A 301 -15.29 -0.17 22.40
N LEU A 302 -16.58 -0.51 22.46
CA LEU A 302 -17.20 -1.52 21.60
C LEU A 302 -17.12 -1.17 20.11
N ALA A 303 -17.26 0.10 19.74
CA ALA A 303 -17.14 0.52 18.33
C ALA A 303 -15.70 0.36 17.81
N PHE A 304 -14.71 0.69 18.65
CA PHE A 304 -13.29 0.51 18.31
C PHE A 304 -12.89 -0.97 18.28
N ALA A 305 -13.35 -1.77 19.24
CA ALA A 305 -13.14 -3.21 19.26
C ALA A 305 -13.79 -3.87 18.04
N GLY A 306 -15.03 -3.49 17.71
CA GLY A 306 -15.73 -3.96 16.51
C GLY A 306 -14.99 -3.61 15.22
N ALA A 307 -14.49 -2.37 15.10
CA ALA A 307 -13.69 -1.96 13.93
C ALA A 307 -12.35 -2.71 13.86
N GLY A 308 -11.69 -2.92 15.01
CA GLY A 308 -10.46 -3.71 15.10
C GLY A 308 -10.68 -5.16 14.68
N LEU A 309 -11.75 -5.80 15.16
CA LEU A 309 -12.13 -7.15 14.75
C LEU A 309 -12.45 -7.22 13.25
N LEU A 310 -13.24 -6.27 12.73
CA LEU A 310 -13.60 -6.20 11.32
C LEU A 310 -12.37 -6.14 10.40
N ILE A 311 -11.34 -5.37 10.78
CA ILE A 311 -10.15 -5.16 9.94
C ILE A 311 -9.07 -6.23 10.18
N LEU A 312 -8.74 -6.51 11.44
CA LEU A 312 -7.56 -7.31 11.81
C LEU A 312 -7.87 -8.81 11.94
N ALA A 313 -9.09 -9.21 12.32
CA ALA A 313 -9.42 -10.63 12.44
C ALA A 313 -9.32 -11.40 11.10
N PRO A 314 -9.86 -10.91 9.96
CA PRO A 314 -9.66 -11.61 8.69
C PRO A 314 -8.18 -11.62 8.25
N PHE A 315 -7.43 -10.57 8.57
CA PHE A 315 -5.98 -10.53 8.29
C PHE A 315 -5.22 -11.63 9.04
N ILE A 316 -5.44 -11.77 10.34
CA ILE A 316 -4.78 -12.80 11.15
C ILE A 316 -5.24 -14.20 10.71
N THR A 317 -6.54 -14.38 10.50
CA THR A 317 -7.11 -15.66 10.05
C THR A 317 -6.49 -16.10 8.72
N ARG A 318 -6.37 -15.19 7.75
CA ARG A 318 -5.75 -15.46 6.46
C ARG A 318 -4.26 -15.77 6.58
N ASN A 319 -3.51 -15.10 7.47
CA ASN A 319 -2.11 -15.47 7.75
C ASN A 319 -2.00 -16.92 8.25
N ILE A 320 -2.85 -17.31 9.20
CA ILE A 320 -2.86 -18.68 9.75
C ILE A 320 -3.16 -19.70 8.66
N ILE A 321 -4.16 -19.46 7.82
CA ILE A 321 -4.51 -20.41 6.75
C ILE A 321 -3.36 -20.47 5.72
N LEU A 322 -2.85 -19.34 5.24
CA LEU A 322 -1.81 -19.34 4.19
C LEU A 322 -0.46 -19.94 4.63
N SER A 323 -0.11 -19.82 5.92
CA SER A 323 1.25 -20.11 6.41
C SER A 323 1.35 -21.03 7.62
N GLY A 324 0.29 -21.15 8.42
CA GLY A 324 0.32 -21.75 9.75
C GLY A 324 0.85 -20.84 10.87
N TYR A 325 1.14 -19.56 10.60
CA TYR A 325 1.61 -18.57 11.59
C TYR A 325 0.59 -17.46 11.80
N LEU A 326 0.59 -16.84 12.99
CA LEU A 326 -0.28 -15.68 13.27
C LEU A 326 0.07 -14.47 12.38
N LEU A 327 1.37 -14.24 12.20
CA LEU A 327 1.92 -13.17 11.35
C LEU A 327 3.13 -13.73 10.61
N TYR A 328 3.03 -13.88 9.29
CA TYR A 328 4.13 -14.36 8.48
C TYR A 328 4.90 -13.17 7.85
N PRO A 329 6.25 -13.19 7.77
CA PRO A 329 7.20 -14.20 8.27
C PRO A 329 7.79 -13.81 9.65
N VAL A 330 6.98 -13.78 10.72
CA VAL A 330 7.45 -13.50 12.09
C VAL A 330 7.66 -14.82 12.84
N PRO A 331 8.88 -15.38 12.87
CA PRO A 331 9.14 -16.71 13.46
C PRO A 331 8.90 -16.76 14.97
N GLN A 332 8.93 -15.62 15.66
CA GLN A 332 8.69 -15.55 17.10
C GLN A 332 7.23 -15.76 17.51
N LEU A 333 6.28 -15.64 16.57
CA LEU A 333 4.85 -15.81 16.83
C LEU A 333 4.36 -17.17 16.33
N ASP A 334 5.10 -18.20 16.74
CA ASP A 334 4.79 -19.58 16.44
C ASP A 334 4.04 -20.26 17.59
N VAL A 335 2.71 -20.29 17.50
CA VAL A 335 1.83 -20.85 18.55
C VAL A 335 0.88 -21.94 18.05
N LEU A 336 0.95 -22.28 16.77
CA LEU A 336 0.01 -23.21 16.11
C LEU A 336 0.74 -24.44 15.56
N SER A 337 0.03 -25.57 15.53
CA SER A 337 0.55 -26.84 15.03
C SER A 337 -0.43 -27.42 14.00
N VAL A 338 -0.43 -26.85 12.80
CA VAL A 338 -1.24 -27.29 11.65
C VAL A 338 -0.39 -28.11 10.67
N ASP A 339 -1.00 -29.03 9.93
CA ASP A 339 -0.27 -29.95 9.03
C ASP A 339 0.28 -29.28 7.76
N TRP A 340 -0.20 -28.09 7.42
CA TRP A 340 0.26 -27.29 6.26
C TRP A 340 1.23 -26.17 6.62
N LYS A 341 1.73 -26.17 7.85
CA LYS A 341 2.57 -25.08 8.35
C LYS A 341 3.89 -25.01 7.60
N ILE A 342 4.31 -23.79 7.26
CA ILE A 342 5.60 -23.55 6.60
C ILE A 342 6.74 -23.91 7.56
N PRO A 343 7.75 -24.69 7.12
CA PRO A 343 8.90 -25.04 7.96
C PRO A 343 9.60 -23.79 8.54
N MET A 344 9.99 -23.86 9.82
CA MET A 344 10.58 -22.73 10.56
C MET A 344 11.82 -22.16 9.85
N GLU A 345 12.65 -23.02 9.25
CA GLU A 345 13.84 -22.61 8.51
C GLU A 345 13.50 -21.71 7.32
N GLU A 346 12.42 -22.00 6.59
CA GLU A 346 11.95 -21.17 5.48
C GLU A 346 11.41 -19.81 5.98
N VAL A 347 10.73 -19.80 7.13
CA VAL A 347 10.23 -18.55 7.74
C VAL A 347 11.40 -17.64 8.15
N ILE A 348 12.43 -18.23 8.77
CA ILE A 348 13.65 -17.51 9.15
C ILE A 348 14.37 -17.00 7.89
N LEU A 349 14.47 -17.83 6.85
CA LEU A 349 15.07 -17.44 5.58
C LEU A 349 14.34 -16.23 4.98
N GLU A 350 13.01 -16.26 4.88
CA GLU A 350 12.23 -15.17 4.28
C GLU A 350 12.35 -13.86 5.07
N LYS A 351 12.32 -13.93 6.40
CA LYS A 351 12.64 -12.77 7.25
C LYS A 351 14.04 -12.22 6.96
N ASN A 352 15.03 -13.11 6.90
CA ASN A 352 16.42 -12.74 6.66
C ASN A 352 16.65 -12.15 5.27
N LEU A 353 15.94 -12.64 4.25
CA LEU A 353 15.98 -12.08 2.90
C LEU A 353 15.51 -10.62 2.90
N VAL A 354 14.38 -10.30 3.54
CA VAL A 354 13.89 -8.91 3.58
C VAL A 354 14.90 -7.97 4.23
N SER A 355 15.44 -8.32 5.40
CA SER A 355 16.41 -7.48 6.12
C SER A 355 17.79 -7.44 5.46
N GLY A 356 18.30 -8.57 4.99
CA GLY A 356 19.63 -8.69 4.39
C GLY A 356 19.74 -7.92 3.08
N TRP A 357 18.75 -8.08 2.19
CA TRP A 357 18.67 -7.33 0.94
C TRP A 357 18.49 -5.84 1.15
N ALA A 358 17.96 -5.44 2.31
CA ALA A 358 17.82 -4.04 2.66
C ALA A 358 19.12 -3.39 3.14
N LYS A 359 19.94 -4.12 3.89
CA LYS A 359 21.25 -3.65 4.38
C LYS A 359 22.33 -3.63 3.30
N LEU A 360 22.33 -4.60 2.38
CA LEU A 360 23.28 -4.63 1.27
C LEU A 360 22.53 -4.84 -0.06
N PRO A 361 22.01 -3.75 -0.66
CA PRO A 361 21.66 -3.72 -2.06
C PRO A 361 22.95 -3.86 -2.87
N SER A 362 23.36 -5.06 -3.26
CA SER A 362 24.46 -5.13 -4.22
C SER A 362 24.07 -4.36 -5.48
N GLY A 363 24.90 -3.40 -5.88
CA GLY A 363 24.72 -2.60 -7.09
C GLY A 363 24.86 -3.44 -8.35
N GLY A 364 23.78 -4.12 -8.75
CA GLY A 364 23.65 -4.83 -10.03
C GLY A 364 23.94 -6.33 -10.02
N ALA A 365 24.54 -6.89 -8.97
CA ALA A 365 24.73 -8.34 -8.82
C ALA A 365 24.08 -8.79 -7.51
N VAL A 366 22.88 -9.38 -7.60
CA VAL A 366 22.14 -10.00 -6.48
C VAL A 366 23.11 -10.59 -5.45
N THR A 367 23.07 -10.11 -4.19
CA THR A 367 23.79 -10.79 -3.10
C THR A 367 23.32 -12.23 -3.11
N PRO A 368 24.19 -13.22 -3.35
CA PRO A 368 23.79 -14.61 -3.33
C PRO A 368 23.07 -14.92 -2.01
N ILE A 369 21.97 -15.67 -2.07
CA ILE A 369 21.15 -15.98 -0.88
C ILE A 369 22.03 -16.52 0.28
N GLN A 370 23.04 -17.32 -0.06
CA GLN A 370 24.06 -17.87 0.83
C GLN A 370 24.87 -16.83 1.63
N ASP A 371 24.97 -15.58 1.16
CA ASP A 371 25.72 -14.53 1.86
C ASP A 371 24.86 -13.69 2.81
N ILE A 372 23.53 -13.87 2.79
CA ILE A 372 22.60 -13.13 3.66
C ILE A 372 22.88 -13.33 5.16
N PRO A 373 23.16 -14.55 5.66
CA PRO A 373 23.55 -14.73 7.05
C PRO A 373 24.81 -13.92 7.41
N LYS A 374 25.80 -13.86 6.50
CA LYS A 374 27.02 -13.07 6.70
C LYS A 374 26.68 -11.58 6.79
N VAL A 375 25.86 -11.06 5.87
CA VAL A 375 25.37 -9.67 5.87
C VAL A 375 24.70 -9.30 7.20
N LEU A 376 23.80 -10.15 7.68
CA LEU A 376 23.05 -9.90 8.91
C LEU A 376 23.92 -9.95 10.17
N SER A 377 25.02 -10.71 10.13
CA SER A 377 25.99 -10.82 11.23
C SER A 377 27.05 -9.71 11.26
N MET A 378 27.10 -8.84 10.23
CA MET A 378 28.10 -7.77 10.17
C MET A 378 27.92 -6.74 11.31
N PRO A 379 29.00 -6.31 11.98
CA PRO A 379 28.95 -5.20 12.92
C PRO A 379 28.50 -3.89 12.25
N PHE A 380 28.04 -2.93 13.06
CA PHE A 380 27.45 -1.68 12.57
C PHE A 380 28.33 -0.95 11.54
N VAL A 381 29.59 -0.71 11.89
CA VAL A 381 30.48 0.14 11.07
C VAL A 381 30.76 -0.48 9.68
N PRO A 382 31.13 -1.77 9.54
CA PRO A 382 31.31 -2.40 8.23
C PRO A 382 30.07 -2.34 7.34
N TRP A 383 28.89 -2.73 7.85
CA TRP A 383 27.70 -2.76 7.00
C TRP A 383 27.26 -1.34 6.62
N PHE A 384 27.34 -0.37 7.53
CA PHE A 384 26.98 1.02 7.25
C PHE A 384 27.90 1.65 6.20
N LYS A 385 29.22 1.40 6.29
CA LYS A 385 30.20 1.85 5.28
C LYS A 385 29.93 1.29 3.89
N ALA A 386 29.34 0.09 3.81
CA ALA A 386 28.95 -0.48 2.53
C ALA A 386 27.56 0.01 2.07
N TRP A 387 26.61 0.19 2.99
CA TRP A 387 25.24 0.61 2.68
C TRP A 387 25.13 2.07 2.26
N TRP A 388 25.77 2.99 3.00
CA TRP A 388 25.61 4.43 2.83
C TRP A 388 26.03 4.93 1.44
N PRO A 389 27.22 4.57 0.90
CA PRO A 389 27.64 5.01 -0.44
C PRO A 389 26.78 4.44 -1.57
N ASN A 390 26.11 3.30 -1.35
CA ASN A 390 25.20 2.69 -2.32
C ASN A 390 23.84 3.39 -2.38
N GLN A 391 23.55 4.34 -1.48
CA GLN A 391 22.37 5.17 -1.56
C GLN A 391 22.60 6.34 -2.52
N SER A 392 21.62 6.64 -3.38
CA SER A 392 21.69 7.85 -4.21
C SER A 392 21.81 9.12 -3.35
N LEU A 393 22.47 10.17 -3.86
CA LEU A 393 22.59 11.48 -3.19
C LEU A 393 21.24 12.03 -2.69
N LYS A 394 20.17 11.81 -3.47
CA LYS A 394 18.78 12.16 -3.08
C LYS A 394 18.40 11.53 -1.74
N TRP A 395 18.61 10.22 -1.60
CA TRP A 395 18.23 9.48 -0.39
C TRP A 395 19.13 9.82 0.79
N GLN A 396 20.44 9.98 0.56
CA GLN A 396 21.37 10.46 1.58
C GLN A 396 20.93 11.82 2.15
N ALA A 397 20.58 12.77 1.28
CA ALA A 397 20.11 14.09 1.69
C ALA A 397 18.80 14.02 2.50
N ILE A 398 17.81 13.26 2.03
CA ILE A 398 16.54 13.10 2.74
C ILE A 398 16.78 12.52 4.15
N MET A 399 17.56 11.45 4.26
CA MET A 399 17.85 10.82 5.55
C MET A 399 18.59 11.75 6.51
N ILE A 400 19.57 12.54 6.04
CA ILE A 400 20.26 13.54 6.87
C ILE A 400 19.28 14.61 7.35
N ILE A 401 18.42 15.12 6.46
CA ILE A 401 17.41 16.11 6.83
C ILE A 401 16.45 15.53 7.87
N ASP A 402 16.04 14.27 7.72
CA ASP A 402 15.11 13.61 8.62
C ASP A 402 15.65 13.43 10.05
N LEU A 403 16.97 13.42 10.25
CA LEU A 403 17.55 13.41 11.61
C LEU A 403 17.09 14.62 12.44
N PHE A 404 16.78 15.75 11.79
CA PHE A 404 16.28 16.95 12.47
C PHE A 404 14.85 16.80 13.00
N THR A 405 14.10 15.76 12.62
CA THR A 405 12.76 15.49 13.19
C THR A 405 12.81 15.26 14.70
N VAL A 406 13.89 14.67 15.23
CA VAL A 406 14.11 14.50 16.68
C VAL A 406 14.21 15.86 17.37
N PHE A 407 15.02 16.76 16.80
CA PHE A 407 15.16 18.12 17.31
C PHE A 407 13.83 18.88 17.22
N LEU A 408 13.08 18.73 16.13
CA LEU A 408 11.77 19.35 15.98
C LEU A 408 10.73 18.80 16.96
N ALA A 409 10.78 17.51 17.30
CA ALA A 409 9.92 16.95 18.34
C ALA A 409 10.19 17.61 19.69
N ALA A 410 11.45 17.71 20.09
CA ALA A 410 11.86 18.36 21.34
C ALA A 410 11.50 19.86 21.36
N LEU A 411 11.75 20.57 20.25
CA LEU A 411 11.42 21.98 20.13
C LEU A 411 9.90 22.22 20.15
N ALA A 412 9.13 21.37 19.47
CA ALA A 412 7.66 21.45 19.47
C ALA A 412 7.12 21.19 20.88
N LEU A 413 7.69 20.23 21.61
CA LEU A 413 7.33 19.96 23.00
C LEU A 413 7.65 21.15 23.91
N TYR A 414 8.85 21.72 23.80
CA TYR A 414 9.26 22.93 24.52
C TYR A 414 8.31 24.11 24.25
N ARG A 415 7.89 24.29 22.98
CA ARG A 415 6.91 25.31 22.56
C ARG A 415 5.46 24.92 22.81
N ARG A 416 5.19 23.81 23.52
CA ARG A 416 3.84 23.28 23.84
C ARG A 416 2.97 23.01 22.60
N LYS A 417 3.58 22.77 21.45
CA LYS A 417 2.93 22.34 20.20
C LYS A 417 2.79 20.82 20.18
N TYR A 418 1.97 20.27 21.07
CA TYR A 418 1.90 18.82 21.33
C TYR A 418 1.61 17.96 20.09
N THR A 419 0.70 18.37 19.19
CA THR A 419 0.41 17.63 17.95
C THR A 419 1.65 17.48 17.07
N LEU A 420 2.37 18.58 16.88
CA LEU A 420 3.60 18.58 16.08
C LEU A 420 4.70 17.76 16.76
N ALA A 421 4.79 17.80 18.09
CA ALA A 421 5.73 16.98 18.85
C ALA A 421 5.42 15.48 18.68
N ILE A 422 4.14 15.08 18.80
CA ILE A 422 3.69 13.69 18.62
C ILE A 422 3.99 13.18 17.20
N VAL A 423 3.72 14.00 16.17
CA VAL A 423 3.96 13.60 14.78
C VAL A 423 5.45 13.48 14.49
N ASN A 424 6.27 14.45 14.91
CA ASN A 424 7.73 14.35 14.73
C ASN A 424 8.32 13.17 15.50
N PHE A 425 7.82 12.90 16.72
CA PHE A 425 8.21 11.70 17.48
C PHE A 425 7.81 10.42 16.73
N THR A 426 6.59 10.36 16.20
CA THR A 426 6.11 9.21 15.42
C THR A 426 6.99 8.97 14.19
N VAL A 427 7.34 10.02 13.45
CA VAL A 427 8.25 9.95 12.30
C VAL A 427 9.63 9.46 12.73
N ALA A 428 10.25 10.09 13.72
CA ALA A 428 11.58 9.71 14.21
C ALA A 428 11.62 8.26 14.71
N PHE A 429 10.61 7.84 15.49
CA PHE A 429 10.46 6.48 15.97
C PHE A 429 10.41 5.49 14.80
N ASN A 430 9.55 5.73 13.81
CA ASN A 430 9.43 4.83 12.66
C ASN A 430 10.69 4.81 11.79
N LEU A 431 11.42 5.92 11.67
CA LEU A 431 12.69 5.97 10.94
C LEU A 431 13.80 5.18 11.65
N VAL A 432 13.81 5.16 12.99
CA VAL A 432 14.73 4.29 13.75
C VAL A 432 14.41 2.82 13.48
N PHE A 433 13.15 2.40 13.59
CA PHE A 433 12.77 1.01 13.29
C PHE A 433 13.07 0.63 11.83
N TRP A 434 12.73 1.50 10.88
CA TRP A 434 13.04 1.31 9.46
C TRP A 434 14.54 1.11 9.23
N PHE A 435 15.38 1.95 9.85
CA PHE A 435 16.82 1.87 9.69
C PHE A 435 17.43 0.58 10.28
N LEU A 436 16.93 0.13 11.42
CA LEU A 436 17.41 -1.07 12.10
C LEU A 436 16.98 -2.37 11.40
N GLU A 437 15.73 -2.44 10.93
CA GLU A 437 15.12 -3.65 10.39
C GLU A 437 15.36 -3.82 8.89
N ALA A 438 15.07 -2.78 8.09
CA ALA A 438 15.12 -2.85 6.63
C ALA A 438 15.37 -1.47 5.99
N PRO A 439 16.63 -0.98 5.95
CA PRO A 439 16.99 0.38 5.55
C PRO A 439 16.97 0.62 4.03
N ARG A 440 15.95 0.13 3.33
CA ARG A 440 15.65 0.48 1.93
C ARG A 440 14.64 1.63 1.91
N PRO A 441 14.90 2.74 1.20
CA PRO A 441 14.00 3.90 1.21
C PRO A 441 12.53 3.57 0.89
N ARG A 442 12.27 2.61 -0.01
CA ARG A 442 10.90 2.15 -0.34
C ARG A 442 10.09 1.67 0.86
N PHE A 443 10.77 1.13 1.87
CA PHE A 443 10.09 0.68 3.08
C PHE A 443 9.66 1.80 4.02
N GLY A 444 10.26 2.99 3.90
CA GLY A 444 10.05 4.13 4.78
C GLY A 444 9.39 5.36 4.14
N PHE A 445 8.85 5.26 2.91
CA PHE A 445 8.38 6.42 2.11
C PHE A 445 7.51 7.43 2.89
N ALA A 446 6.48 6.98 3.61
CA ALA A 446 5.61 7.91 4.35
C ALA A 446 6.39 8.76 5.36
N PHE A 447 7.30 8.14 6.11
CA PHE A 447 8.05 8.80 7.16
C PHE A 447 9.19 9.65 6.61
N LEU A 448 9.88 9.18 5.57
CA LEU A 448 10.93 9.93 4.88
C LEU A 448 10.35 11.20 4.22
N PHE A 449 9.19 11.11 3.57
CA PHE A 449 8.58 12.27 2.91
C PHE A 449 7.97 13.25 3.90
N LEU A 450 7.31 12.74 4.95
CA LEU A 450 6.75 13.60 5.99
C LEU A 450 7.85 14.28 6.81
N GLY A 451 8.91 13.56 7.19
CA GLY A 451 10.07 14.12 7.89
C GLY A 451 10.70 15.26 7.09
N LEU A 452 10.99 15.02 5.81
CA LEU A 452 11.53 16.01 4.88
C LEU A 452 10.64 17.26 4.83
N GLY A 453 9.33 17.07 4.67
CA GLY A 453 8.36 18.16 4.63
C GLY A 453 8.26 18.94 5.94
N LEU A 454 8.31 18.27 7.09
CA LEU A 454 8.28 18.90 8.42
C LEU A 454 9.52 19.74 8.68
N VAL A 455 10.70 19.25 8.30
CA VAL A 455 11.96 19.99 8.48
C VAL A 455 12.05 21.18 7.55
N LEU A 456 11.79 20.97 6.24
CA LEU A 456 11.84 22.06 5.26
C LEU A 456 10.76 23.12 5.50
N SER A 457 9.58 22.75 5.99
CA SER A 457 8.54 23.72 6.37
C SER A 457 8.97 24.58 7.55
N TRP A 458 9.64 24.01 8.55
CA TRP A 458 10.13 24.77 9.71
C TRP A 458 11.25 25.75 9.32
N VAL A 459 12.23 25.30 8.53
CA VAL A 459 13.37 26.13 8.10
C VAL A 459 12.94 27.17 7.06
N GLY A 460 12.10 26.78 6.09
CA GLY A 460 11.76 27.60 4.93
C GLY A 460 10.68 28.65 5.18
N ALA A 461 9.79 28.45 6.16
CA ALA A 461 8.65 29.34 6.39
C ALA A 461 9.02 30.83 6.57
N PRO A 462 10.07 31.20 7.33
CA PRO A 462 10.48 32.61 7.46
C PRO A 462 10.92 33.24 6.13
N ALA A 463 11.64 32.50 5.28
CA ALA A 463 12.13 32.98 4.00
C ALA A 463 10.97 33.15 3.00
N VAL A 464 10.10 32.14 2.88
CA VAL A 464 8.92 32.17 2.00
C VAL A 464 7.95 33.27 2.39
N ARG A 465 7.78 33.54 3.70
CA ARG A 465 6.97 34.66 4.20
C ARG A 465 7.47 36.03 3.71
N ARG A 466 8.78 36.19 3.51
CA ARG A 466 9.38 37.44 2.99
C ARG A 466 9.24 37.55 1.48
N ILE A 467 9.53 36.47 0.76
CA ILE A 467 9.52 36.45 -0.71
C ILE A 467 8.08 36.48 -1.28
N LYS A 468 7.12 35.87 -0.57
CA LYS A 468 5.72 35.69 -1.00
C LYS A 468 5.64 35.16 -2.44
N PRO A 469 6.21 33.96 -2.70
CA PRO A 469 6.37 33.49 -4.06
C PRO A 469 5.04 33.24 -4.74
N ASN A 470 5.04 33.39 -6.07
CA ASN A 470 3.84 33.20 -6.88
C ASN A 470 3.36 31.74 -6.84
N GLN A 471 2.05 31.54 -6.66
CA GLN A 471 1.41 30.23 -6.61
C GLN A 471 1.73 29.34 -7.82
N PHE A 472 1.94 29.97 -8.99
CA PHE A 472 2.27 29.27 -10.23
C PHE A 472 3.56 28.46 -10.13
N ILE A 473 4.55 28.91 -9.36
CA ILE A 473 5.80 28.18 -9.19
C ILE A 473 5.50 26.82 -8.57
N PHE A 474 4.79 26.75 -7.46
CA PHE A 474 4.57 25.49 -6.75
C PHE A 474 3.54 24.57 -7.41
N LEU A 475 2.58 25.16 -8.13
CA LEU A 475 1.55 24.42 -8.86
C LEU A 475 2.10 23.73 -10.12
N LEU A 476 3.12 24.29 -10.77
CA LEU A 476 3.71 23.70 -11.98
C LEU A 476 4.71 22.56 -11.68
N PHE A 477 5.21 22.46 -10.45
CA PHE A 477 6.26 21.49 -10.14
C PHE A 477 5.77 20.03 -10.08
N PRO A 478 4.58 19.65 -9.59
CA PRO A 478 4.16 18.25 -9.65
C PRO A 478 4.10 17.71 -11.10
N PRO A 479 3.47 18.39 -12.07
CA PRO A 479 3.57 17.99 -13.49
C PRO A 479 5.01 17.90 -14.00
N LEU A 480 5.87 18.87 -13.65
CA LEU A 480 7.28 18.87 -14.02
C LEU A 480 8.02 17.67 -13.42
N MET A 481 7.74 17.31 -12.17
CA MET A 481 8.34 16.15 -11.50
C MET A 481 7.86 14.83 -12.07
N MET A 482 6.62 14.74 -12.55
CA MET A 482 6.16 13.58 -13.32
C MET A 482 6.96 13.45 -14.62
N ALA A 483 7.08 14.55 -15.38
CA ALA A 483 7.84 14.56 -16.63
C ALA A 483 9.31 14.18 -16.40
N THR A 484 9.97 14.69 -15.37
CA THR A 484 11.35 14.31 -15.06
C THR A 484 11.47 12.88 -14.55
N SER A 485 10.49 12.37 -13.80
CA SER A 485 10.46 10.97 -13.33
C SER A 485 10.34 10.00 -14.51
N VAL A 486 9.50 10.32 -15.49
CA VAL A 486 9.39 9.59 -16.77
C VAL A 486 10.74 9.54 -17.49
N LEU A 487 11.37 10.71 -17.68
CA LEU A 487 12.65 10.82 -18.39
C LEU A 487 13.77 10.08 -17.67
N LYS A 488 13.85 10.18 -16.34
CA LYS A 488 14.94 9.61 -15.54
C LYS A 488 14.85 8.10 -15.41
N ASN A 489 13.66 7.57 -15.14
CA ASN A 489 13.50 6.13 -14.92
C ASN A 489 13.51 5.33 -16.23
N GLY A 490 13.73 6.01 -17.37
CA GLY A 490 13.71 5.39 -18.69
C GLY A 490 12.41 4.63 -18.88
N VAL A 491 11.29 5.21 -18.42
CA VAL A 491 10.00 4.51 -18.44
C VAL A 491 9.71 4.13 -19.87
N ARG A 492 9.76 2.82 -20.11
CA ARG A 492 9.48 2.27 -21.42
C ARG A 492 7.98 2.32 -21.61
N TYR A 493 7.59 2.96 -22.69
CA TYR A 493 6.23 2.90 -23.16
C TYR A 493 6.13 1.68 -24.05
N THR A 494 4.98 1.02 -24.02
CA THR A 494 4.68 -0.06 -24.97
C THR A 494 4.99 0.41 -26.39
N GLU A 495 5.85 -0.32 -27.13
CA GLU A 495 6.36 0.10 -28.45
C GLU A 495 5.25 0.25 -29.53
N HIS A 496 4.03 -0.21 -29.23
CA HIS A 496 2.88 -0.16 -30.13
C HIS A 496 1.69 0.58 -29.49
N PHE A 497 1.55 1.88 -29.80
CA PHE A 497 0.30 2.60 -29.51
C PHE A 497 -0.78 2.16 -30.52
N SER A 498 -1.56 1.14 -30.15
CA SER A 498 -2.70 0.67 -30.96
C SER A 498 -4.01 1.31 -30.49
N ALA A 499 -5.04 1.31 -31.34
CA ALA A 499 -6.41 1.66 -30.92
C ALA A 499 -6.92 0.75 -29.77
N GLY A 500 -6.33 -0.45 -29.63
CA GLY A 500 -6.56 -1.36 -28.50
C GLY A 500 -6.13 -0.77 -27.16
N LEU A 501 -5.03 0.01 -27.09
CA LEU A 501 -4.52 0.61 -25.85
C LEU A 501 -5.47 1.65 -25.21
N LEU A 502 -6.27 2.32 -26.05
CA LEU A 502 -7.37 3.18 -25.59
C LEU A 502 -8.39 2.38 -24.79
N TRP A 503 -8.64 1.13 -25.18
CA TRP A 503 -9.52 0.19 -24.50
C TRP A 503 -8.80 -0.53 -23.34
N MET A 504 -7.77 -1.33 -23.63
CA MET A 504 -7.05 -2.18 -22.68
C MET A 504 -5.53 -2.22 -22.93
N PRO A 505 -4.70 -2.31 -21.88
CA PRO A 505 -3.28 -2.57 -22.03
C PRO A 505 -3.07 -3.98 -22.59
N ASP A 506 -2.22 -4.08 -23.61
CA ASP A 506 -1.65 -5.35 -24.05
C ASP A 506 -0.35 -5.53 -23.27
N TYR A 507 -0.37 -6.39 -22.25
CA TYR A 507 0.87 -6.71 -21.56
C TYR A 507 1.62 -7.69 -22.44
N PHE A 508 2.84 -7.31 -22.84
CA PHE A 508 3.79 -8.18 -23.50
C PHE A 508 4.21 -9.28 -22.51
N GLN A 509 3.31 -10.23 -22.23
CA GLN A 509 3.70 -11.50 -21.67
C GLN A 509 4.39 -12.21 -22.81
N VAL A 510 5.64 -12.59 -22.57
CA VAL A 510 6.31 -13.55 -23.44
C VAL A 510 5.39 -14.76 -23.46
N ARG A 511 4.67 -14.98 -24.58
CA ARG A 511 3.84 -16.16 -24.79
C ARG A 511 4.78 -17.34 -24.77
N THR A 512 4.98 -17.89 -23.59
CA THR A 512 5.90 -18.96 -23.33
C THR A 512 5.10 -20.02 -22.62
N GLU A 513 5.14 -21.22 -23.18
CA GLU A 513 4.52 -22.36 -22.55
C GLU A 513 5.25 -22.62 -21.21
N PRO A 514 4.52 -22.79 -20.11
CA PRO A 514 5.14 -23.13 -18.84
C PRO A 514 5.84 -24.48 -18.95
N LEU A 515 6.94 -24.63 -18.24
CA LEU A 515 7.53 -25.94 -18.00
C LEU A 515 6.72 -26.65 -16.90
N ILE A 516 6.58 -27.98 -17.03
CA ILE A 516 5.87 -28.81 -16.05
C ILE A 516 6.89 -29.44 -15.12
N PHE A 517 6.72 -29.23 -13.81
CA PHE A 517 7.49 -29.85 -12.75
C PHE A 517 6.65 -30.91 -12.03
N GLN A 518 7.22 -32.09 -11.82
CA GLN A 518 6.61 -33.17 -11.04
C GLN A 518 6.99 -32.99 -9.56
N ALA A 519 6.01 -32.61 -8.75
CA ALA A 519 6.12 -32.65 -7.29
C ALA A 519 5.66 -34.02 -6.77
N GLU A 520 5.60 -34.20 -5.45
CA GLU A 520 5.43 -35.52 -4.84
C GLU A 520 4.16 -36.27 -5.30
N ASN A 521 3.02 -35.57 -5.36
CA ASN A 521 1.73 -36.16 -5.74
C ASN A 521 0.94 -35.35 -6.79
N PHE A 522 1.57 -34.36 -7.43
CA PHE A 522 0.93 -33.49 -8.42
C PHE A 522 1.95 -32.78 -9.32
N THR A 523 1.46 -32.13 -10.37
CA THR A 523 2.26 -31.28 -11.26
C THR A 523 2.04 -29.80 -11.00
N LEU A 524 3.09 -29.00 -11.19
CA LEU A 524 3.01 -27.54 -11.11
C LEU A 524 3.79 -26.88 -12.24
N ASN A 525 3.44 -25.64 -12.55
CA ASN A 525 4.07 -24.86 -13.60
C ASN A 525 5.33 -24.15 -13.08
N THR A 526 6.35 -24.06 -13.93
CA THR A 526 7.55 -23.24 -13.69
C THR A 526 7.79 -22.33 -14.90
N PRO A 527 8.43 -21.17 -14.72
CA PRO A 527 8.72 -20.27 -15.83
C PRO A 527 9.62 -20.94 -16.90
N PRO A 528 9.50 -20.54 -18.17
CA PRO A 528 10.30 -21.06 -19.28
C PRO A 528 11.80 -20.72 -19.13
N ALA A 529 12.66 -21.51 -19.76
CA ALA A 529 14.12 -21.34 -19.70
C ALA A 529 14.73 -20.39 -20.75
N GLU A 530 13.96 -19.94 -21.77
CA GLU A 530 14.52 -19.23 -22.94
C GLU A 530 14.25 -17.70 -23.02
N PRO A 531 15.15 -16.92 -23.67
CA PRO A 531 15.04 -15.46 -23.80
C PRO A 531 13.74 -14.98 -24.48
N PRO A 532 13.24 -13.76 -24.17
CA PRO A 532 13.89 -12.70 -23.39
C PRO A 532 13.84 -12.94 -21.87
N ALA A 533 13.27 -14.07 -21.43
CA ALA A 533 13.31 -14.48 -20.04
C ALA A 533 14.74 -14.83 -19.60
N LYS A 534 15.49 -13.83 -19.15
CA LYS A 534 16.52 -14.05 -18.12
C LYS A 534 15.90 -14.36 -16.74
N GLY A 535 14.60 -14.68 -16.63
CA GLY A 535 13.76 -14.26 -15.51
C GLY A 535 13.05 -15.38 -14.73
N ILE A 536 13.31 -15.41 -13.43
CA ILE A 536 12.77 -16.26 -12.36
C ILE A 536 11.26 -15.94 -12.10
N TRP A 537 10.44 -15.61 -13.10
CA TRP A 537 9.13 -14.97 -12.89
C TRP A 537 7.96 -15.72 -13.54
N CYS A 538 6.91 -15.98 -12.76
CA CYS A 538 5.71 -16.69 -13.22
C CYS A 538 4.71 -15.81 -13.99
N TYR A 539 4.87 -14.49 -14.01
CA TYR A 539 3.93 -13.55 -14.66
C TYR A 539 2.47 -13.91 -14.34
N ASN A 540 1.61 -14.08 -15.35
CA ASN A 540 0.23 -14.51 -15.17
C ASN A 540 -0.05 -15.94 -15.67
N LEU A 541 0.98 -16.80 -15.70
CA LEU A 541 0.88 -18.22 -16.07
C LEU A 541 -0.23 -18.95 -15.26
N PRO A 542 -0.78 -20.06 -15.78
CA PRO A 542 -1.78 -20.87 -15.07
C PRO A 542 -1.31 -21.31 -13.67
N LEU A 543 -2.24 -21.35 -12.71
CA LEU A 543 -1.97 -21.81 -11.35
C LEU A 543 -1.85 -23.34 -11.30
N PRO A 544 -1.04 -23.91 -10.40
CA PRO A 544 -0.01 -23.26 -9.59
C PRO A 544 1.24 -22.97 -10.43
N CYS A 545 1.86 -21.79 -10.25
CA CYS A 545 3.19 -21.52 -10.80
C CYS A 545 4.14 -21.05 -9.69
N THR A 546 5.35 -21.61 -9.65
CA THR A 546 6.44 -21.09 -8.81
C THR A 546 7.77 -21.14 -9.54
N PRO A 547 8.62 -20.11 -9.40
CA PRO A 547 9.98 -20.17 -9.92
C PRO A 547 10.94 -21.00 -9.05
N PHE A 548 10.50 -21.44 -7.87
CA PHE A 548 11.28 -22.28 -6.95
C PHE A 548 10.50 -23.56 -6.64
N PRO A 549 10.37 -24.50 -7.59
CA PRO A 549 9.66 -25.75 -7.37
C PRO A 549 10.38 -26.60 -6.30
N LYS A 550 9.61 -27.34 -5.50
CA LYS A 550 10.13 -28.25 -4.46
C LYS A 550 9.64 -29.67 -4.75
N GLN A 551 10.55 -30.66 -4.70
CA GLN A 551 10.20 -32.06 -4.93
C GLN A 551 9.28 -32.63 -3.84
N ASN A 552 9.49 -32.22 -2.60
CA ASN A 552 8.71 -32.67 -1.43
C ASN A 552 7.46 -31.83 -1.14
N LEU A 553 7.01 -31.03 -2.11
CA LEU A 553 5.73 -30.33 -2.03
C LEU A 553 4.61 -31.30 -2.41
N MET A 554 3.54 -31.33 -1.61
CA MET A 554 2.40 -32.18 -1.86
C MET A 554 1.08 -31.43 -1.69
N MET A 555 0.06 -31.80 -2.48
CA MET A 555 -1.33 -31.41 -2.24
C MET A 555 -1.88 -32.18 -1.04
N ARG A 556 -2.71 -31.50 -0.25
CA ARG A 556 -3.37 -32.07 0.93
C ARG A 556 -4.60 -32.91 0.58
N GLY A 557 -5.21 -32.65 -0.58
CA GLY A 557 -6.41 -33.34 -1.07
C GLY A 557 -6.42 -33.44 -2.59
N SER A 558 -7.60 -33.54 -3.18
CA SER A 558 -7.79 -33.73 -4.62
C SER A 558 -7.86 -32.42 -5.41
N ASP A 559 -8.13 -31.31 -4.73
CA ASP A 559 -8.25 -29.98 -5.34
C ASP A 559 -7.22 -29.01 -4.73
N TYR A 560 -6.77 -28.01 -5.47
CA TYR A 560 -5.86 -26.98 -4.95
C TYR A 560 -6.47 -26.22 -3.76
N GLN A 561 -7.79 -26.15 -3.66
CA GLN A 561 -8.50 -25.55 -2.53
C GLN A 561 -8.20 -26.26 -1.20
N ASP A 562 -7.87 -27.55 -1.23
CA ASP A 562 -7.50 -28.34 -0.04
C ASP A 562 -6.14 -27.92 0.53
N GLY A 563 -5.31 -27.28 -0.31
CA GLY A 563 -4.04 -26.67 0.09
C GLY A 563 -2.82 -27.56 -0.06
N PHE A 564 -1.69 -27.04 0.41
CA PHE A 564 -0.36 -27.59 0.17
C PHE A 564 0.42 -27.75 1.47
N ARG A 565 1.25 -28.79 1.53
CA ARG A 565 2.20 -29.01 2.63
C ARG A 565 3.51 -29.56 2.09
N VAL A 566 4.53 -29.60 2.94
CA VAL A 566 5.86 -30.12 2.60
C VAL A 566 6.09 -31.42 3.38
N ASP A 567 6.52 -32.50 2.73
CA ASP A 567 6.94 -33.71 3.45
C ASP A 567 8.32 -33.50 4.09
N THR A 568 8.32 -33.42 5.42
CA THR A 568 9.52 -33.29 6.26
C THR A 568 10.39 -34.55 6.29
N LYS A 569 9.91 -35.71 5.83
CA LYS A 569 10.73 -36.94 5.76
C LYS A 569 11.76 -36.88 4.63
N PHE A 570 11.45 -36.16 3.54
CA PHE A 570 12.35 -35.99 2.41
C PHE A 570 13.54 -35.06 2.70
N SER A 571 13.38 -34.05 3.56
CA SER A 571 14.48 -33.10 3.87
C SER A 571 15.61 -33.72 4.67
N GLN A 572 15.36 -34.81 5.40
CA GLN A 572 16.40 -35.55 6.11
C GLN A 572 17.26 -36.41 5.18
N GLN A 573 16.78 -36.80 4.00
CA GLN A 573 17.56 -37.61 3.05
C GLN A 573 18.52 -36.77 2.19
N THR A 574 18.15 -35.56 1.79
CA THR A 574 19.02 -34.67 1.01
C THR A 574 20.19 -34.10 1.83
N HIS A 575 20.06 -33.98 3.15
CA HIS A 575 21.19 -33.61 4.01
C HIS A 575 22.24 -34.72 4.21
N ILE A 576 21.93 -35.98 3.85
CA ILE A 576 22.85 -37.11 3.97
C ILE A 576 23.59 -37.38 2.63
N SER A 577 23.15 -36.80 1.52
CA SER A 577 23.81 -36.97 0.20
C SER A 577 24.80 -35.86 -0.18
N ASP A 578 24.84 -34.74 0.56
CA ASP A 578 25.73 -33.58 0.30
C ASP A 578 26.75 -33.31 1.44
N GLN A 579 27.13 -34.34 2.21
CA GLN A 579 28.40 -34.39 2.94
C GLN A 579 29.40 -35.24 2.16
#